data_AF-A0A2N0T0T9-F1
#
_entry.id   AF-A0A2N0T0T9-F1
#
_cell.length_a   1.000
_cell.length_b   1.000
_cell.length_c   1.000
_cell.angle_alpha   90.00
_cell.angle_beta   90.00
_cell.angle_gamma   90.00
#
_symmetry.space_group_name_H-M   'P 1'
#
loop_
_entity.id
_entity.type
_entity.pdbx_description
1 polymer ?
#
loop_
_entity_poly.entity_id
_entity_poly.type
_entity_poly.pdbx_seq_one_letter_code
_entity_poly.pdbx_strand_id
1 'polypeptide(L)'
;MKKESKGKGNIMFSMKKILAIAGAGAMLVSVAACGSGTAGDDGGKKEISFQTWNLKNDKYTPYFEALIKAYEKDHPDVTVKWLDAPSDGYEDKLSSQAAAGELPDIVDGGNSILYGLAKAGALLDVSKQAPDAEKDYYEGAWKSVTMQGNGVEKGAYGLPWYVNDGPTYWNTELMQKCGLDPNKIPTTWDEYFAAGDTIVQNCKDVYLGTTMGYNTEDLMTAGVKSFMNDDHSKYT
;
A
#
# COMPACT_ATOMS: atom_id res chain seq x y z
N MET A 1 65.39 8.47 -29.24
CA MET A 1 66.42 7.76 -30.05
C MET A 1 66.97 6.59 -29.24
N LYS A 2 67.30 5.46 -29.89
CA LYS A 2 68.19 4.33 -29.49
C LYS A 2 68.22 3.90 -27.99
N LYS A 3 67.72 2.72 -27.62
CA LYS A 3 68.28 1.34 -27.80
C LYS A 3 69.32 0.93 -26.73
N GLU A 4 68.98 -0.15 -26.01
CA GLU A 4 69.85 -1.30 -25.62
C GLU A 4 71.03 -1.08 -24.63
N SER A 5 71.49 -2.06 -23.83
CA SER A 5 70.99 -3.39 -23.39
C SER A 5 71.95 -4.02 -22.33
N LYS A 6 71.53 -5.10 -21.64
CA LYS A 6 72.30 -6.04 -20.75
C LYS A 6 72.64 -5.49 -19.36
N GLY A 7 72.66 -6.26 -18.24
CA GLY A 7 72.37 -7.69 -17.91
C GLY A 7 72.89 -7.98 -16.47
N LYS A 8 72.69 -9.09 -15.73
CA LYS A 8 72.07 -10.43 -15.93
C LYS A 8 71.67 -11.00 -14.52
N GLY A 9 70.91 -12.12 -14.44
CA GLY A 9 70.68 -12.92 -13.21
C GLY A 9 69.19 -13.03 -12.85
N ASN A 10 68.36 -14.03 -13.24
CA ASN A 10 68.45 -15.52 -13.25
C ASN A 10 68.62 -16.13 -11.84
N ILE A 11 67.88 -17.16 -11.35
CA ILE A 11 66.89 -18.13 -11.91
C ILE A 11 66.10 -18.80 -10.73
N MET A 12 64.80 -19.16 -10.90
CA MET A 12 64.14 -20.48 -10.63
C MET A 12 62.60 -20.33 -10.69
N PHE A 13 61.88 -20.72 -11.76
CA PHE A 13 61.34 -22.06 -12.10
C PHE A 13 60.63 -22.79 -10.94
N SER A 14 59.45 -23.40 -11.12
CA SER A 14 58.96 -24.11 -12.32
C SER A 14 57.43 -24.15 -12.49
N MET A 15 56.95 -24.00 -13.74
CA MET A 15 55.60 -24.39 -14.18
C MET A 15 55.68 -25.70 -14.99
N LYS A 16 54.77 -26.64 -14.71
CA LYS A 16 54.47 -27.85 -15.50
C LYS A 16 52.99 -28.20 -15.23
N LYS A 17 52.08 -28.32 -16.21
CA LYS A 17 52.12 -28.15 -17.68
C LYS A 17 50.75 -27.60 -18.12
N ILE A 18 50.72 -26.82 -19.19
CA ILE A 18 49.49 -26.62 -20.00
C ILE A 18 49.39 -27.79 -20.97
N LEU A 19 48.21 -28.39 -21.09
CA LEU A 19 47.79 -29.09 -22.31
C LEU A 19 46.28 -28.95 -22.44
N ALA A 20 45.84 -28.48 -23.60
CA ALA A 20 44.44 -28.32 -23.98
C ALA A 20 44.05 -29.39 -25.02
N ILE A 21 42.77 -29.34 -25.42
CA ILE A 21 42.15 -29.90 -26.65
C ILE A 21 41.26 -31.15 -26.46
N ALA A 22 40.05 -31.00 -27.01
CA ALA A 22 39.07 -32.01 -27.46
C ALA A 22 38.40 -32.93 -26.42
N GLY A 23 37.13 -32.62 -26.14
CA GLY A 23 36.17 -33.49 -25.46
C GLY A 23 34.73 -33.05 -25.78
N ALA A 24 34.33 -33.11 -27.06
CA ALA A 24 32.94 -32.85 -27.44
C ALA A 24 32.06 -34.03 -27.00
N GLY A 25 31.24 -33.82 -25.96
CA GLY A 25 30.26 -34.78 -25.47
C GLY A 25 28.96 -34.07 -25.18
N ALA A 26 27.89 -34.47 -25.87
CA ALA A 26 26.61 -33.76 -25.83
C ALA A 26 25.82 -34.06 -24.54
N MET A 27 25.32 -33.01 -23.89
CA MET A 27 24.09 -33.05 -23.09
C MET A 27 23.30 -31.75 -23.35
N LEU A 28 22.52 -31.76 -24.42
CA LEU A 28 21.27 -31.01 -24.51
C LEU A 28 20.12 -31.96 -24.10
N VAL A 29 18.98 -31.39 -23.72
CA VAL A 29 17.84 -32.05 -23.04
C VAL A 29 18.18 -32.33 -21.56
N SER A 30 17.48 -31.79 -20.57
CA SER A 30 16.03 -31.52 -20.54
C SER A 30 15.64 -30.06 -20.27
N VAL A 31 15.06 -29.41 -21.27
CA VAL A 31 14.06 -28.34 -21.06
C VAL A 31 12.70 -29.03 -21.02
N ALA A 32 12.15 -29.19 -19.82
CA ALA A 32 10.81 -29.70 -19.57
C ALA A 32 10.34 -29.28 -18.17
N ALA A 33 10.27 -27.96 -17.93
CA ALA A 33 9.83 -27.37 -16.67
C ALA A 33 8.84 -26.21 -16.91
N CYS A 34 7.87 -26.44 -17.80
CA CYS A 34 6.67 -25.63 -18.00
C CYS A 34 5.56 -26.53 -18.58
N GLY A 35 4.38 -26.54 -17.97
CA GLY A 35 3.21 -27.29 -18.45
C GLY A 35 2.60 -28.18 -17.38
N SER A 36 1.31 -27.98 -17.09
CA SER A 36 0.54 -28.63 -16.02
C SER A 36 1.22 -28.60 -14.64
N GLY A 37 1.05 -27.48 -13.95
CA GLY A 37 0.92 -27.52 -12.50
C GLY A 37 -0.33 -28.32 -12.16
N THR A 38 -0.20 -29.64 -12.10
CA THR A 38 -1.17 -30.49 -11.42
C THR A 38 -1.25 -29.95 -10.00
N ALA A 39 -2.42 -29.47 -9.59
CA ALA A 39 -2.66 -29.19 -8.18
C ALA A 39 -2.50 -30.52 -7.44
N GLY A 40 -1.33 -30.70 -6.84
CA GLY A 40 -1.17 -31.68 -5.78
C GLY A 40 -2.14 -31.24 -4.70
N ASP A 41 -3.14 -32.08 -4.42
CA ASP A 41 -3.92 -32.02 -3.20
C ASP A 41 -3.01 -32.48 -2.05
N ASP A 42 -1.95 -31.70 -1.81
CA ASP A 42 -1.23 -31.72 -0.56
C ASP A 42 -2.22 -31.22 0.47
N GLY A 43 -2.90 -32.15 1.15
CA GLY A 43 -3.85 -31.91 2.24
C GLY A 43 -3.21 -31.31 3.51
N GLY A 44 -2.15 -30.51 3.34
CA GLY A 44 -1.61 -29.62 4.33
C GLY A 44 -2.47 -28.36 4.47
N LYS A 45 -2.36 -27.72 5.62
CA LYS A 45 -3.11 -26.50 5.93
C LYS A 45 -2.66 -25.36 5.03
N LYS A 46 -3.62 -24.63 4.47
CA LYS A 46 -3.42 -23.40 3.71
C LYS A 46 -3.21 -22.25 4.70
N GLU A 47 -2.02 -21.65 4.72
CA GLU A 47 -1.79 -20.40 5.46
C GLU A 47 -2.29 -19.23 4.60
N ILE A 48 -3.14 -18.37 5.16
CA ILE A 48 -3.56 -17.09 4.56
C ILE A 48 -2.97 -15.97 5.40
N SER A 49 -2.17 -15.10 4.78
CA SER A 49 -1.59 -13.94 5.44
C SER A 49 -2.50 -12.71 5.32
N PHE A 50 -2.86 -12.13 6.46
CA PHE A 50 -3.76 -10.97 6.55
C PHE A 50 -3.01 -9.84 7.24
N GLN A 51 -2.73 -8.73 6.56
CA GLN A 51 -2.00 -7.59 7.12
C GLN A 51 -2.91 -6.38 7.35
N THR A 52 -2.93 -5.88 8.58
CA THR A 52 -3.72 -4.71 9.01
C THR A 52 -2.89 -3.46 9.27
N TRP A 53 -3.58 -2.32 9.28
CA TRP A 53 -3.03 -1.00 9.60
C TRP A 53 -3.31 -0.64 11.07
N ASN A 54 -2.37 -0.96 11.97
CA ASN A 54 -2.37 -0.58 13.39
C ASN A 54 -3.57 -1.10 14.20
N LEU A 55 -3.96 -2.36 13.97
CA LEU A 55 -5.10 -3.03 14.62
C LEU A 55 -4.69 -4.05 15.70
N LYS A 56 -3.41 -4.34 15.92
CA LYS A 56 -2.95 -5.13 17.07
C LYS A 56 -2.72 -4.26 18.30
N ASN A 57 -3.80 -4.00 19.02
CA ASN A 57 -3.81 -3.29 20.29
C ASN A 57 -4.95 -3.78 21.20
N ASP A 58 -4.93 -3.42 22.47
CA ASP A 58 -5.88 -3.89 23.51
C ASP A 58 -7.35 -3.70 23.15
N LYS A 59 -7.68 -2.73 22.27
CA LYS A 59 -9.06 -2.45 21.85
C LYS A 59 -9.57 -3.42 20.78
N TYR A 60 -8.71 -3.85 19.85
CA TYR A 60 -9.14 -4.60 18.66
C TYR A 60 -8.59 -6.04 18.60
N THR A 61 -7.44 -6.33 19.20
CA THR A 61 -6.86 -7.69 19.23
C THR A 61 -7.87 -8.77 19.66
N PRO A 62 -8.65 -8.61 20.75
CA PRO A 62 -9.62 -9.64 21.16
C PRO A 62 -10.72 -9.90 20.14
N TYR A 63 -11.11 -8.89 19.34
CA TYR A 63 -12.10 -9.02 18.28
C TYR A 63 -11.55 -9.82 17.09
N PHE A 64 -10.36 -9.46 16.61
CA PHE A 64 -9.73 -10.15 15.48
C PHE A 64 -9.34 -11.58 15.80
N GLU A 65 -8.79 -11.86 16.99
CA GLU A 65 -8.49 -13.23 17.41
C GLU A 65 -9.75 -14.08 17.50
N ALA A 66 -10.87 -13.52 17.96
CA ALA A 66 -12.17 -14.22 17.97
C ALA A 66 -12.72 -14.46 16.55
N LEU A 67 -12.61 -13.48 15.66
CA LEU A 67 -13.05 -13.58 14.26
C LEU A 67 -12.23 -14.61 13.47
N ILE A 68 -10.90 -14.56 13.58
CA ILE A 68 -9.97 -15.52 12.98
C ILE A 68 -10.28 -16.93 13.49
N LYS A 69 -10.41 -17.10 14.80
CA LYS A 69 -10.73 -18.41 15.40
C LYS A 69 -12.10 -18.95 15.00
N ALA A 70 -13.08 -18.09 14.75
CA ALA A 70 -14.37 -18.51 14.19
C ALA A 70 -14.20 -18.99 12.74
N TYR A 71 -13.45 -18.24 11.92
CA TYR A 71 -13.16 -18.62 10.54
C TYR A 71 -12.38 -19.94 10.43
N GLU A 72 -11.28 -20.11 11.18
CA GLU A 72 -10.49 -21.35 11.21
C GLU A 72 -11.26 -22.57 11.75
N LYS A 73 -12.27 -22.35 12.60
CA LYS A 73 -13.14 -23.42 13.10
C LYS A 73 -14.08 -23.93 12.00
N ASP A 74 -14.62 -23.03 11.17
CA ASP A 74 -15.52 -23.37 10.09
C ASP A 74 -14.75 -23.77 8.80
N HIS A 75 -13.46 -23.39 8.71
CA HIS A 75 -12.51 -23.74 7.65
C HIS A 75 -11.25 -24.44 8.22
N PRO A 76 -11.34 -25.72 8.64
CA PRO A 76 -10.27 -26.41 9.38
C PRO A 76 -9.00 -26.74 8.55
N ASP A 77 -9.07 -26.60 7.22
CA ASP A 77 -7.92 -26.68 6.32
C ASP A 77 -7.18 -25.33 6.17
N VAL A 78 -7.67 -24.26 6.79
CA VAL A 78 -7.08 -22.92 6.73
C VAL A 78 -6.42 -22.53 8.06
N THR A 79 -5.42 -21.66 8.00
CA THR A 79 -4.82 -20.99 9.17
C THR A 79 -4.54 -19.54 8.79
N VAL A 80 -5.01 -18.58 9.60
CA VAL A 80 -4.90 -17.15 9.27
C VAL A 80 -3.76 -16.51 10.06
N LYS A 81 -2.70 -16.16 9.34
CA LYS A 81 -1.56 -15.44 9.87
C LYS A 81 -1.82 -13.96 9.86
N TRP A 82 -2.38 -13.46 10.95
CA TRP A 82 -2.58 -12.03 11.14
C TRP A 82 -1.24 -11.32 11.37
N LEU A 83 -0.89 -10.42 10.46
CA LEU A 83 0.20 -9.46 10.50
C LEU A 83 -0.37 -8.07 10.81
N ASP A 84 0.41 -7.22 11.46
CA ASP A 84 0.01 -5.83 11.70
C ASP A 84 1.25 -4.94 11.57
N ALA A 85 1.03 -3.68 11.20
CA ALA A 85 2.08 -2.69 11.07
C ALA A 85 1.65 -1.36 11.71
N PRO A 86 2.58 -0.60 12.31
CA PRO A 86 2.28 0.71 12.86
C PRO A 86 1.80 1.66 11.77
N SER A 87 1.10 2.74 12.14
CA SER A 87 0.51 3.60 11.12
C SER A 87 1.52 4.36 10.27
N ASP A 88 2.68 4.67 10.84
CA ASP A 88 3.80 5.36 10.18
C ASP A 88 4.49 4.46 9.15
N GLY A 89 4.68 4.96 7.93
CA GLY A 89 5.31 4.24 6.81
C GLY A 89 4.52 3.03 6.26
N TYR A 90 3.23 2.87 6.59
CA TYR A 90 2.48 1.67 6.18
C TYR A 90 2.27 1.55 4.66
N GLU A 91 1.92 2.65 3.98
CA GLU A 91 1.72 2.65 2.52
C GLU A 91 3.05 2.44 1.76
N ASP A 92 4.16 2.96 2.28
CA ASP A 92 5.51 2.71 1.75
C ASP A 92 5.90 1.23 1.91
N LYS A 93 5.52 0.62 3.04
CA LYS A 93 5.72 -0.81 3.27
C LYS A 93 4.91 -1.66 2.28
N LEU A 94 3.62 -1.36 2.08
CA LEU A 94 2.78 -2.03 1.07
C LEU A 94 3.36 -1.87 -0.34
N SER A 95 3.82 -0.67 -0.70
CA SER A 95 4.47 -0.39 -1.99
C SER A 95 5.76 -1.21 -2.16
N SER A 96 6.56 -1.33 -1.10
CA SER A 96 7.80 -2.12 -1.09
C SER A 96 7.53 -3.62 -1.20
N GLN A 97 6.52 -4.12 -0.47
CA GLN A 97 6.07 -5.51 -0.56
C GLN A 97 5.54 -5.84 -1.97
N ALA A 98 4.78 -4.94 -2.59
CA ALA A 98 4.30 -5.09 -3.96
C ALA A 98 5.44 -5.16 -4.97
N ALA A 99 6.43 -4.25 -4.85
CA ALA A 99 7.61 -4.24 -5.73
C ALA A 99 8.49 -5.48 -5.57
N ALA A 100 8.51 -6.10 -4.38
CA ALA A 100 9.24 -7.34 -4.10
C ALA A 100 8.47 -8.63 -4.51
N GLY A 101 7.16 -8.54 -4.75
CA GLY A 101 6.29 -9.72 -4.90
C GLY A 101 6.00 -10.42 -3.57
N GLU A 102 6.08 -9.70 -2.46
CA GLU A 102 5.94 -10.16 -1.07
C GLU A 102 4.70 -9.56 -0.37
N LEU A 103 3.66 -9.22 -1.13
CA LEU A 103 2.38 -8.80 -0.55
C LEU A 103 1.73 -9.96 0.21
N PRO A 104 1.12 -9.67 1.38
CA PRO A 104 0.18 -10.58 2.03
C PRO A 104 -1.03 -10.88 1.15
N ASP A 105 -1.66 -12.03 1.36
CA ASP A 105 -2.85 -12.47 0.61
C ASP A 105 -4.04 -11.53 0.77
N ILE A 106 -4.16 -10.90 1.94
CA ILE A 106 -5.16 -9.88 2.26
C ILE A 106 -4.44 -8.69 2.89
N VAL A 107 -4.64 -7.49 2.33
CA VAL A 107 -4.10 -6.23 2.86
C VAL A 107 -5.21 -5.24 3.17
N ASP A 108 -5.11 -4.63 4.34
CA ASP A 108 -5.79 -3.39 4.72
C ASP A 108 -5.06 -2.19 4.10
N GLY A 109 -5.76 -1.10 3.79
CA GLY A 109 -5.19 0.11 3.17
C GLY A 109 -6.23 1.11 2.66
N GLY A 110 -5.83 2.36 2.50
CA GLY A 110 -6.69 3.42 1.94
C GLY A 110 -6.83 3.35 0.41
N ASN A 111 -7.83 4.03 -0.14
CA ASN A 111 -8.12 4.06 -1.59
C ASN A 111 -6.88 4.39 -2.44
N SER A 112 -6.08 5.37 -1.99
CA SER A 112 -4.87 5.84 -2.67
C SER A 112 -3.83 4.73 -2.87
N ILE A 113 -3.44 4.00 -1.82
CA ILE A 113 -2.49 2.89 -1.94
C ILE A 113 -3.10 1.72 -2.71
N LEU A 114 -4.37 1.38 -2.48
CA LEU A 114 -5.06 0.31 -3.21
C LEU A 114 -5.13 0.60 -4.72
N TYR A 115 -5.32 1.85 -5.15
CA TYR A 115 -5.26 2.25 -6.57
C TYR A 115 -3.87 2.06 -7.16
N GLY A 116 -2.81 2.37 -6.41
CA GLY A 116 -1.43 2.10 -6.80
C GLY A 116 -1.18 0.60 -7.00
N LEU A 117 -1.67 -0.24 -6.09
CA LEU A 117 -1.56 -1.70 -6.16
C LEU A 117 -2.39 -2.29 -7.32
N ALA A 118 -3.62 -1.82 -7.53
CA ALA A 118 -4.46 -2.23 -8.65
C ALA A 118 -3.80 -1.88 -10.00
N LYS A 119 -3.20 -0.68 -10.11
CA LYS A 119 -2.44 -0.26 -11.30
C LYS A 119 -1.16 -1.08 -11.52
N ALA A 120 -0.54 -1.59 -10.47
CA ALA A 120 0.57 -2.53 -10.56
C ALA A 120 0.13 -3.97 -10.94
N GLY A 121 -1.19 -4.23 -11.05
CA GLY A 121 -1.73 -5.58 -11.26
C GLY A 121 -1.63 -6.48 -10.02
N ALA A 122 -1.39 -5.90 -8.84
CA ALA A 122 -1.14 -6.61 -7.59
C ALA A 122 -2.41 -6.92 -6.78
N LEU A 123 -3.57 -6.37 -7.16
CA LEU A 123 -4.86 -6.66 -6.54
C LEU A 123 -5.77 -7.43 -7.49
N LEU A 124 -6.55 -8.35 -6.92
CA LEU A 124 -7.62 -9.07 -7.62
C LEU A 124 -8.85 -8.16 -7.79
N ASP A 125 -9.54 -8.31 -8.92
CA ASP A 125 -10.84 -7.68 -9.14
C ASP A 125 -11.93 -8.51 -8.46
N VAL A 126 -12.38 -8.03 -7.30
CA VAL A 126 -13.39 -8.64 -6.44
C VAL A 126 -14.72 -8.77 -7.18
N SER A 127 -15.06 -7.82 -8.06
CA SER A 127 -16.31 -7.87 -8.84
C SER A 127 -16.36 -9.05 -9.82
N LYS A 128 -15.19 -9.61 -10.20
CA LYS A 128 -15.09 -10.81 -11.04
C LYS A 128 -15.09 -12.11 -10.22
N GLN A 129 -14.60 -12.10 -8.98
CA GLN A 129 -14.54 -13.29 -8.11
C GLN A 129 -15.79 -13.48 -7.25
N ALA A 130 -16.40 -12.37 -6.81
CA ALA A 130 -17.59 -12.31 -5.99
C ALA A 130 -18.56 -11.27 -6.57
N PRO A 131 -19.20 -11.54 -7.74
CA PRO A 131 -20.07 -10.59 -8.44
C PRO A 131 -21.30 -10.16 -7.62
N ASP A 132 -21.68 -10.98 -6.65
CA ASP A 132 -22.77 -10.72 -5.72
C ASP A 132 -22.40 -9.77 -4.57
N ALA A 133 -21.11 -9.52 -4.30
CA ALA A 133 -20.68 -8.82 -3.08
C ALA A 133 -21.18 -7.37 -3.00
N GLU A 134 -21.38 -6.69 -4.14
CA GLU A 134 -21.89 -5.31 -4.21
C GLU A 134 -23.19 -5.11 -3.42
N LYS A 135 -24.08 -6.11 -3.41
CA LYS A 135 -25.40 -6.03 -2.77
C LYS A 135 -25.35 -5.93 -1.24
N ASP A 136 -24.22 -6.30 -0.64
CA ASP A 136 -24.01 -6.33 0.81
C ASP A 136 -23.41 -5.01 1.34
N TYR A 137 -23.12 -4.05 0.45
CA TYR A 137 -22.54 -2.74 0.77
C TYR A 137 -23.44 -1.57 0.34
N TYR A 138 -23.24 -0.40 0.98
CA TYR A 138 -23.82 0.85 0.51
C TYR A 138 -23.17 1.28 -0.82
N GLU A 139 -23.97 1.83 -1.75
CA GLU A 139 -23.51 2.28 -3.08
C GLU A 139 -22.24 3.14 -3.02
N GLY A 140 -22.20 4.14 -2.12
CA GLY A 140 -21.04 5.02 -1.96
C GLY A 140 -19.77 4.30 -1.48
N ALA A 141 -19.91 3.27 -0.64
CA ALA A 141 -18.80 2.47 -0.13
C ALA A 141 -18.27 1.52 -1.22
N TRP A 142 -19.15 0.85 -1.97
CA TRP A 142 -18.75 0.02 -3.10
C TRP A 142 -18.08 0.84 -4.21
N LYS A 143 -18.59 2.05 -4.45
CA LYS A 143 -18.03 2.99 -5.41
C LYS A 143 -16.61 3.45 -5.03
N SER A 144 -16.25 3.55 -3.74
CA SER A 144 -14.90 3.99 -3.34
C SER A 144 -13.82 2.94 -3.64
N VAL A 145 -14.17 1.65 -3.68
CA VAL A 145 -13.26 0.56 -4.12
C VAL A 145 -13.38 0.23 -5.61
N THR A 146 -14.32 0.86 -6.32
CA THR A 146 -14.52 0.69 -7.77
C THR A 146 -13.59 1.61 -8.55
N MET A 147 -12.54 1.05 -9.13
CA MET A 147 -11.47 1.78 -9.81
C MET A 147 -11.55 1.63 -11.33
N GLN A 148 -10.97 2.58 -12.06
CA GLN A 148 -10.83 2.56 -13.52
C GLN A 148 -9.82 3.62 -13.99
N GLY A 149 -9.27 3.46 -15.20
CA GLY A 149 -8.43 4.47 -15.86
C GLY A 149 -6.95 4.39 -15.47
N ASN A 150 -6.10 5.19 -16.13
CA ASN A 150 -4.65 5.24 -15.93
C ASN A 150 -3.90 3.88 -15.93
N GLY A 151 -4.43 2.88 -16.63
CA GLY A 151 -3.90 1.51 -16.68
C GLY A 151 -4.66 0.49 -15.82
N VAL A 152 -5.62 0.93 -15.01
CA VAL A 152 -6.53 0.07 -14.24
C VAL A 152 -7.77 -0.25 -15.09
N GLU A 153 -8.14 -1.54 -15.19
CA GLU A 153 -9.41 -1.96 -15.78
C GLU A 153 -10.58 -1.48 -14.89
N LYS A 154 -11.80 -1.39 -15.42
CA LYS A 154 -12.95 -1.11 -14.55
C LYS A 154 -13.28 -2.36 -13.71
N GLY A 155 -13.13 -2.25 -12.40
CA GLY A 155 -13.38 -3.35 -11.44
C GLY A 155 -13.40 -2.86 -10.00
N ALA A 156 -13.79 -3.73 -9.06
CA ALA A 156 -13.76 -3.45 -7.63
C ALA A 156 -12.50 -4.10 -7.04
N TYR A 157 -11.51 -3.30 -6.62
CA TYR A 157 -10.19 -3.80 -6.19
C TYR A 157 -10.05 -3.81 -4.66
N GLY A 158 -11.12 -4.19 -3.98
CA GLY A 158 -11.17 -4.28 -2.52
C GLY A 158 -12.57 -4.59 -2.03
N LEU A 159 -12.70 -4.83 -0.73
CA LEU A 159 -13.98 -4.90 -0.02
C LEU A 159 -14.07 -3.70 0.93
N PRO A 160 -15.15 -2.90 0.91
CA PRO A 160 -15.26 -1.76 1.82
C PRO A 160 -15.33 -2.23 3.27
N TRP A 161 -14.37 -1.82 4.10
CA TRP A 161 -14.38 -2.20 5.52
C TRP A 161 -15.19 -1.23 6.36
N TYR A 162 -14.79 0.03 6.34
CA TYR A 162 -15.48 1.13 7.00
C TYR A 162 -15.39 2.39 6.14
N VAL A 163 -16.36 3.29 6.30
CA VAL A 163 -16.35 4.62 5.68
C VAL A 163 -16.06 5.64 6.76
N ASN A 164 -15.17 6.59 6.47
CA ASN A 164 -14.95 7.78 7.28
C ASN A 164 -15.51 8.97 6.50
N ASP A 165 -16.42 9.73 7.09
CA ASP A 165 -17.06 10.91 6.49
C ASP A 165 -16.26 12.22 6.71
N GLY A 166 -15.04 12.11 7.25
CA GLY A 166 -14.12 13.23 7.44
C GLY A 166 -14.60 14.31 8.41
N PRO A 167 -15.18 13.97 9.57
CA PRO A 167 -15.74 14.96 10.49
C PRO A 167 -14.65 15.90 11.01
N THR A 168 -14.90 17.21 10.90
CA THR A 168 -14.02 18.22 11.50
C THR A 168 -14.36 18.40 12.97
N TYR A 169 -13.37 18.22 13.84
CA TYR A 169 -13.55 18.38 15.30
C TYR A 169 -12.95 19.69 15.78
N TRP A 170 -13.71 20.43 16.60
CA TRP A 170 -13.31 21.71 17.18
C TRP A 170 -13.20 21.61 18.71
N ASN A 171 -12.09 22.07 19.27
CA ASN A 171 -11.89 22.20 20.71
C ASN A 171 -12.44 23.55 21.18
N THR A 172 -13.70 23.53 21.62
CA THR A 172 -14.46 24.72 22.06
C THR A 172 -13.84 25.41 23.29
N GLU A 173 -13.17 24.66 24.18
CA GLU A 173 -12.46 25.24 25.32
C GLU A 173 -11.25 26.07 24.86
N LEU A 174 -10.48 25.55 23.89
CA LEU A 174 -9.38 26.28 23.28
C LEU A 174 -9.87 27.46 22.42
N MET A 175 -11.01 27.35 21.73
CA MET A 175 -11.65 28.50 21.05
C MET A 175 -11.88 29.64 22.05
N GLN A 176 -12.59 29.35 23.15
CA GLN A 176 -12.90 30.36 24.16
C GLN A 176 -11.63 30.94 24.81
N LYS A 177 -10.64 30.09 25.13
CA LYS A 177 -9.35 30.51 25.71
C LYS A 177 -8.56 31.43 24.78
N CYS A 178 -8.64 31.23 23.47
CA CYS A 178 -7.93 32.01 22.47
C CYS A 178 -8.73 33.21 21.92
N GLY A 179 -9.88 33.53 22.53
CA GLY A 179 -10.68 34.72 22.21
C GLY A 179 -11.73 34.54 21.10
N LEU A 180 -12.03 33.29 20.73
CA LEU A 180 -13.08 32.97 19.76
C LEU A 180 -14.39 32.56 20.46
N ASP A 181 -15.51 32.72 19.77
CA ASP A 181 -16.83 32.28 20.24
C ASP A 181 -17.01 30.78 19.91
N PRO A 182 -17.09 29.87 20.89
CA PRO A 182 -17.23 28.44 20.64
C PRO A 182 -18.56 28.04 19.97
N ASN A 183 -19.53 28.96 19.88
CA ASN A 183 -20.79 28.74 19.17
C ASN A 183 -20.75 29.20 17.71
N LYS A 184 -19.63 29.80 17.27
CA LYS A 184 -19.41 30.29 15.90
C LYS A 184 -18.24 29.54 15.28
N ILE A 185 -18.50 28.29 14.96
CA ILE A 185 -17.60 27.46 14.15
C ILE A 185 -17.46 28.10 12.76
N PRO A 186 -16.25 28.31 12.23
CA PRO A 186 -16.03 28.78 10.87
C PRO A 186 -16.77 27.93 9.83
N THR A 187 -17.51 28.60 8.94
CA THR A 187 -18.28 27.98 7.85
C THR A 187 -17.71 28.28 6.47
N THR A 188 -16.75 29.21 6.40
CA THR A 188 -16.04 29.61 5.18
C THR A 188 -14.53 29.59 5.39
N TRP A 189 -13.76 29.56 4.30
CA TRP A 189 -12.30 29.62 4.37
C TRP A 189 -11.79 30.92 4.98
N ASP A 190 -12.41 32.06 4.68
CA ASP A 190 -12.01 33.36 5.24
C ASP A 190 -12.23 33.40 6.77
N GLU A 191 -13.35 32.85 7.26
CA GLU A 191 -13.59 32.67 8.70
C GLU A 191 -12.58 31.71 9.34
N TYR A 192 -12.20 30.64 8.63
CA TYR A 192 -11.24 29.65 9.11
C TYR A 192 -9.84 30.25 9.26
N PHE A 193 -9.37 31.01 8.27
CA PHE A 193 -8.08 31.70 8.33
C PHE A 193 -8.08 32.84 9.35
N ALA A 194 -9.17 33.62 9.48
CA ALA A 194 -9.31 34.65 10.50
C ALA A 194 -9.33 34.10 11.93
N ALA A 195 -9.94 32.92 12.14
CA ALA A 195 -9.81 32.17 13.38
C ALA A 195 -8.34 31.76 13.61
N GLY A 196 -7.68 31.23 12.58
CA GLY A 196 -6.24 30.97 12.50
C GLY A 196 -5.38 32.11 13.07
N ASP A 197 -5.49 33.29 12.48
CA ASP A 197 -4.75 34.49 12.87
C ASP A 197 -5.01 34.89 14.33
N THR A 198 -6.27 34.80 14.77
CA THR A 198 -6.67 35.11 16.15
C THR A 198 -6.00 34.19 17.15
N ILE A 199 -5.91 32.88 16.85
CA ILE A 199 -5.21 31.91 17.71
C ILE A 199 -3.73 32.24 17.76
N VAL A 200 -3.06 32.42 16.61
CA VAL A 200 -1.60 32.67 16.57
C VAL A 200 -1.21 33.93 17.36
N GLN A 201 -2.09 34.95 17.40
CA GLN A 201 -1.89 36.16 18.20
C GLN A 201 -2.09 35.94 19.70
N ASN A 202 -3.12 35.18 20.11
CA ASN A 202 -3.54 35.04 21.51
C ASN A 202 -3.01 33.79 22.23
N CYS A 203 -2.62 32.77 21.47
CA CYS A 203 -2.35 31.40 21.90
C CYS A 203 -1.20 30.80 21.07
N LYS A 204 -0.01 30.72 21.66
CA LYS A 204 1.12 30.01 21.05
C LYS A 204 0.93 28.50 21.16
N ASP A 205 1.36 27.78 20.13
CA ASP A 205 1.46 26.32 20.10
C ASP A 205 0.13 25.57 20.36
N VAL A 206 -1.00 26.19 19.97
CA VAL A 206 -2.36 25.65 20.10
C VAL A 206 -2.92 25.20 18.75
N TYR A 207 -3.39 23.95 18.69
CA TYR A 207 -4.17 23.42 17.58
C TYR A 207 -5.66 23.41 17.99
N LEU A 208 -6.50 24.17 17.29
CA LEU A 208 -7.94 24.28 17.62
C LEU A 208 -8.75 23.03 17.32
N GLY A 209 -8.29 22.20 16.39
CA GLY A 209 -9.09 21.12 15.85
C GLY A 209 -8.27 20.29 14.88
N THR A 210 -8.80 19.12 14.56
CA THR A 210 -8.39 18.40 13.36
C THR A 210 -9.44 18.67 12.29
N THR A 211 -9.00 19.34 11.23
CA THR A 211 -9.61 19.13 9.93
C THR A 211 -8.91 17.91 9.34
N MET A 212 -9.69 16.98 8.77
CA MET A 212 -9.16 16.14 7.71
C MET A 212 -8.99 17.08 6.53
N GLY A 213 -7.76 17.59 6.34
CA GLY A 213 -7.49 18.55 5.28
C GLY A 213 -7.82 17.93 3.94
N TYR A 214 -8.61 18.63 3.11
CA TYR A 214 -9.06 18.10 1.82
C TYR A 214 -7.86 17.68 0.98
N ASN A 215 -7.75 16.37 0.74
CA ASN A 215 -6.78 15.83 -0.19
C ASN A 215 -7.32 15.98 -1.63
N THR A 216 -6.51 15.62 -2.63
CA THR A 216 -6.90 15.73 -4.03
C THR A 216 -8.13 14.86 -4.37
N GLU A 217 -8.32 13.72 -3.71
CA GLU A 217 -9.46 12.81 -3.89
C GLU A 217 -10.77 13.44 -3.39
N ASP A 218 -10.74 14.12 -2.24
CA ASP A 218 -11.91 14.81 -1.66
C ASP A 218 -12.43 15.90 -2.60
N LEU A 219 -11.54 16.72 -3.15
CA LEU A 219 -11.91 17.84 -4.01
C LEU A 219 -12.36 17.36 -5.40
N MET A 220 -11.72 16.32 -5.96
CA MET A 220 -12.20 15.65 -7.18
C MET A 220 -13.62 15.09 -6.96
N THR A 221 -13.88 14.49 -5.80
CA THR A 221 -15.20 13.95 -5.42
C THR A 221 -16.24 15.06 -5.22
N ALA A 222 -15.83 16.22 -4.71
CA ALA A 222 -16.65 17.43 -4.64
C ALA A 222 -16.92 18.08 -6.03
N GLY A 223 -16.40 17.51 -7.12
CA GLY A 223 -16.66 17.95 -8.49
C GLY A 223 -15.68 18.98 -9.05
N VAL A 224 -14.55 19.23 -8.38
CA VAL A 224 -13.44 20.00 -8.96
C VAL A 224 -12.84 19.17 -10.09
N LYS A 225 -12.98 19.62 -11.33
CA LYS A 225 -12.73 18.79 -12.51
C LYS A 225 -11.26 18.59 -12.86
N SER A 226 -10.38 19.50 -12.45
CA SER A 226 -8.94 19.28 -12.50
C SER A 226 -8.21 20.16 -11.48
N PHE A 227 -7.09 19.63 -10.98
CA PHE A 227 -6.06 20.36 -10.22
C PHE A 227 -4.88 20.77 -11.09
N MET A 228 -4.85 20.28 -12.33
CA MET A 228 -3.83 20.55 -13.31
C MET A 228 -4.46 20.90 -14.65
N ASN A 229 -3.69 21.53 -15.51
CA ASN A 229 -4.08 21.78 -16.89
C ASN A 229 -4.24 20.48 -17.69
N ASP A 230 -4.89 20.55 -18.86
CA ASP A 230 -5.29 19.37 -19.67
C ASP A 230 -4.13 18.45 -20.10
N ASP A 231 -2.88 18.93 -20.08
CA ASP A 231 -1.67 18.13 -20.37
C ASP A 231 -0.97 17.57 -19.12
N HIS A 232 -1.54 17.79 -17.94
CA HIS A 232 -1.05 17.35 -16.63
C HIS A 232 0.38 17.83 -16.30
N SER A 233 0.86 18.95 -16.87
CA SER A 233 2.22 19.47 -16.60
C SER A 233 2.30 20.54 -15.49
N LYS A 234 1.17 21.13 -15.08
CA LYS A 234 1.14 22.26 -14.12
C LYS A 234 -0.15 22.26 -13.32
N TYR A 235 -0.07 22.64 -12.04
CA TYR A 235 -1.25 22.93 -11.24
C TYR A 235 -2.00 24.18 -11.72
N THR A 236 -3.33 24.19 -11.56
CA THR A 236 -4.28 25.23 -12.01
C THR A 236 -5.25 25.61 -10.90
#